data_AF-A0A2W6ESF1-F1
#
_entry.id   AF-A0A2W6ESF1-F1
#
_cell.length_a   1.000
_cell.length_b   1.000
_cell.length_c   1.000
_cell.angle_alpha   90.00
_cell.angle_beta   90.00
_cell.angle_gamma   90.00
#
_symmetry.space_group_name_H-M   'P 1'
#
loop_
_entity.id
_entity.type
_entity.pdbx_description
1 polymer ?
#
loop_
_entity_poly.entity_id
_entity_poly.type
_entity_poly.pdbx_seq_one_letter_code
_entity_poly.pdbx_strand_id
1 'polypeptide(L)'
;MDAEEMIGMGAIWRFFSGEDDTCPAPEQSAQRTSVWGFLTGQHAPKTVPEQTSAAYHEAGHARAVHVGGATVTGMEVHADGSGKTGWTWDPVWTWDRRRATDEQKRRAELVIYVAGQESECQYLMDRHGYSYKEALQATHAGASGDRRNFKRRAEGTGYTFDGMRGEVHRLVRRHAYTIETNAKPLDRHGRRGGTWV
;
A
#
# COMPACT_ATOMS: atom_id res chain seq x y z
N MET A 1 -4.90 -24.09 27.48
CA MET A 1 -5.30 -22.99 26.58
C MET A 1 -4.75 -21.77 27.24
N ASP A 2 -3.61 -21.34 26.73
CA ASP A 2 -2.70 -20.49 27.49
C ASP A 2 -2.92 -19.04 27.05
N ALA A 3 -2.67 -18.09 27.95
CA ALA A 3 -3.05 -16.68 27.76
C ALA A 3 -2.45 -16.02 26.50
N GLU A 4 -1.30 -16.52 26.01
CA GLU A 4 -0.68 -16.08 24.75
C GLU A 4 -1.46 -16.52 23.50
N GLU A 5 -2.20 -17.64 23.58
CA GLU A 5 -3.01 -18.20 22.50
C GLU A 5 -4.26 -17.34 22.21
N MET A 6 -4.82 -16.69 23.24
CA MET A 6 -5.96 -15.77 23.10
C MET A 6 -5.57 -14.39 22.56
N ILE A 7 -4.36 -13.91 22.84
CA ILE A 7 -3.87 -12.58 22.40
C ILE A 7 -3.64 -12.57 20.87
N GLY A 8 -3.15 -13.67 20.30
CA GLY A 8 -2.93 -13.80 18.85
C GLY A 8 -4.22 -13.84 18.01
N MET A 9 -5.28 -14.47 18.53
CA MET A 9 -6.60 -14.51 17.86
C MET A 9 -7.33 -13.16 17.93
N GLY A 10 -7.20 -12.45 19.06
CA GLY A 10 -7.79 -11.12 19.24
C GLY A 10 -7.15 -10.04 18.35
N ALA A 11 -5.85 -10.16 18.06
CA ALA A 11 -5.15 -9.19 17.21
C ALA A 11 -5.70 -9.20 15.78
N ILE A 12 -5.74 -10.34 15.09
CA ILE A 12 -6.20 -10.46 13.69
C ILE A 12 -7.65 -9.98 13.52
N TRP A 13 -8.51 -10.20 14.53
CA TRP A 13 -9.91 -9.78 14.48
C TRP A 13 -10.13 -8.31 14.82
N ARG A 14 -9.37 -7.70 15.76
CA ARG A 14 -9.39 -6.25 16.00
C ARG A 14 -9.00 -5.44 14.75
N PHE A 15 -8.21 -6.03 13.84
CA PHE A 15 -7.85 -5.39 12.56
C PHE A 15 -9.03 -5.27 11.56
N PHE A 16 -10.07 -6.12 11.66
CA PHE A 16 -11.23 -6.09 10.77
C PHE A 16 -12.55 -5.67 11.43
N SER A 17 -12.65 -5.66 12.76
CA SER A 17 -13.90 -5.32 13.48
C SER A 17 -14.01 -3.89 14.01
N GLY A 18 -12.98 -3.03 13.89
CA GLY A 18 -13.13 -1.60 14.17
C GLY A 18 -13.33 -1.23 15.65
N GLU A 19 -12.80 -2.00 16.60
CA GLU A 19 -12.79 -1.64 18.02
C GLU A 19 -11.34 -1.65 18.55
N ASP A 20 -10.74 -0.46 18.63
CA ASP A 20 -10.35 0.14 19.91
C ASP A 20 -9.86 1.58 19.67
N ASP A 21 -10.54 2.50 20.35
CA ASP A 21 -10.18 3.90 20.56
C ASP A 21 -8.86 3.99 21.34
N THR A 22 -7.90 4.74 20.78
CA THR A 22 -7.11 5.75 21.51
C THR A 22 -6.22 6.45 20.47
N CYS A 23 -6.72 7.55 19.93
CA CYS A 23 -5.88 8.58 19.34
C CYS A 23 -5.14 9.30 20.48
N PRO A 24 -3.80 9.27 20.58
CA PRO A 24 -3.12 10.41 21.15
C PRO A 24 -3.24 11.55 20.13
N ALA A 25 -3.88 12.64 20.54
CA ALA A 25 -3.94 13.87 19.77
C ALA A 25 -2.51 14.33 19.42
N PRO A 26 -2.22 14.75 18.18
CA PRO A 26 -0.95 15.38 17.89
C PRO A 26 -0.94 16.79 18.50
N GLU A 27 -0.29 16.91 19.65
CA GLU A 27 0.12 18.21 20.19
C GLU A 27 1.14 18.86 19.25
N GLN A 28 0.72 20.00 18.68
CA GLN A 28 1.53 21.17 18.34
C GLN A 28 2.96 20.94 17.81
N SER A 29 3.06 20.80 16.48
CA SER A 29 4.17 21.43 15.72
C SER A 29 3.71 21.91 14.33
N ALA A 30 2.47 22.37 14.23
CA ALA A 30 1.98 23.13 13.08
C ALA A 30 2.26 24.62 13.27
N GLN A 31 3.54 25.04 13.21
CA GLN A 31 3.88 26.47 13.18
C GLN A 31 5.33 26.74 12.76
N ARG A 32 5.71 26.33 11.55
CA ARG A 32 6.76 27.03 10.77
C ARG A 32 6.34 27.16 9.32
N THR A 33 5.23 27.85 9.12
CA THR A 33 4.91 28.49 7.84
C THR A 33 5.83 29.70 7.68
N SER A 34 6.98 29.55 7.04
CA SER A 34 7.85 30.69 6.70
C SER A 34 7.79 31.01 5.20
N VAL A 35 6.77 31.79 4.84
CA VAL A 35 6.86 33.10 4.15
C VAL A 35 7.55 33.20 2.78
N TRP A 36 7.99 32.11 2.13
CA TRP A 36 8.54 32.19 0.76
C TRP A 36 7.60 31.75 -0.36
N GLY A 37 6.48 31.10 -0.06
CA GLY A 37 5.56 30.56 -1.07
C GLY A 37 4.53 31.53 -1.64
N PHE A 38 4.47 32.78 -1.16
CA PHE A 38 3.35 33.69 -1.47
C PHE A 38 3.62 34.68 -2.62
N LEU A 39 4.77 34.62 -3.28
CA LEU A 39 5.14 35.63 -4.30
C LEU A 39 5.61 35.10 -5.66
N THR A 40 5.41 33.83 -5.99
CA THR A 40 5.59 33.34 -7.37
C THR A 40 4.41 32.49 -7.79
N GLY A 41 3.38 33.17 -8.31
CA GLY A 41 2.29 32.58 -9.08
C GLY A 41 2.80 31.98 -10.39
N GLN A 42 3.47 30.84 -10.27
CA GLN A 42 3.65 29.85 -11.32
C GLN A 42 3.53 28.50 -10.62
N HIS A 43 2.34 27.89 -10.69
CA HIS A 43 2.20 26.47 -10.39
C HIS A 43 3.13 25.75 -11.37
N ALA A 44 4.30 25.33 -10.90
CA ALA A 44 5.11 24.37 -11.64
C ALA A 44 4.18 23.22 -12.02
N PRO A 45 4.19 22.77 -13.30
CA PRO A 45 3.35 21.66 -13.71
C PRO A 45 3.58 20.49 -12.75
N LYS A 46 2.51 19.98 -12.15
CA LYS A 46 2.59 18.80 -11.28
C LYS A 46 3.04 17.63 -12.16
N THR A 47 4.33 17.31 -12.14
CA THR A 47 4.88 16.14 -12.83
C THR A 47 4.90 14.98 -11.86
N VAL A 48 4.34 13.84 -12.27
CA VAL A 48 4.47 12.61 -11.49
C VAL A 48 5.92 12.14 -11.66
N PRO A 49 6.72 12.01 -10.59
CA PRO A 49 8.02 11.40 -10.70
C PRO A 49 7.83 9.88 -10.86
N GLU A 50 7.63 9.43 -12.10
CA GLU A 50 7.16 8.07 -12.48
C GLU A 50 7.92 6.95 -11.73
N GLN A 51 9.25 6.98 -11.72
CA GLN A 51 10.06 5.96 -11.02
C GLN A 51 9.85 5.95 -9.49
N THR A 52 9.79 7.14 -8.86
CA THR A 52 9.57 7.21 -7.41
C THR A 52 8.15 6.80 -7.07
N SER A 53 7.18 7.17 -7.89
CA SER A 53 5.78 6.74 -7.77
C SER A 53 5.66 5.21 -7.80
N ALA A 54 6.34 4.56 -8.75
CA ALA A 54 6.40 3.10 -8.87
C ALA A 54 7.04 2.42 -7.65
N ALA A 55 8.04 3.02 -7.01
CA ALA A 55 8.63 2.46 -5.80
C ALA A 55 7.64 2.42 -4.62
N TYR A 56 6.78 3.43 -4.47
CA TYR A 56 5.71 3.41 -3.46
C TYR A 56 4.60 2.43 -3.84
N HIS A 57 4.34 2.25 -5.13
CA HIS A 57 3.41 1.26 -5.64
C HIS A 57 3.84 -0.16 -5.23
N GLU A 58 5.08 -0.56 -5.54
CA GLU A 58 5.59 -1.89 -5.19
C GLU A 58 5.73 -2.09 -3.67
N ALA A 59 6.18 -1.08 -2.93
CA ALA A 59 6.22 -1.14 -1.47
C ALA A 59 4.83 -1.32 -0.84
N GLY A 60 3.78 -0.78 -1.49
CA GLY A 60 2.38 -0.98 -1.13
C GLY A 60 1.95 -2.44 -1.25
N HIS A 61 2.25 -3.07 -2.40
CA HIS A 61 2.02 -4.50 -2.62
C HIS A 61 2.69 -5.35 -1.56
N ALA A 62 3.99 -5.15 -1.34
CA ALA A 62 4.76 -5.90 -0.37
C ALA A 62 4.23 -5.75 1.07
N ARG A 63 3.76 -4.55 1.43
CA ARG A 63 3.14 -4.36 2.75
C ARG A 63 1.82 -5.11 2.86
N ALA A 64 0.98 -5.08 1.83
CA ALA A 64 -0.27 -5.82 1.81
C ALA A 64 -0.05 -7.35 1.82
N VAL A 65 0.96 -7.85 1.10
CA VAL A 65 1.43 -9.23 1.13
C VAL A 65 1.75 -9.65 2.56
N HIS A 66 2.61 -8.89 3.24
CA HIS A 66 3.02 -9.18 4.61
C HIS A 66 1.85 -9.12 5.61
N VAL A 67 0.97 -8.11 5.51
CA VAL A 67 -0.22 -8.00 6.37
C VAL A 67 -1.22 -9.14 6.09
N GLY A 68 -1.34 -9.58 4.84
CA GLY A 68 -2.11 -10.75 4.44
C GLY A 68 -1.49 -12.08 4.88
N GLY A 69 -0.30 -12.03 5.49
CA GLY A 69 0.47 -13.17 5.99
C GLY A 69 1.48 -13.71 5.00
N ALA A 70 1.36 -13.44 3.71
CA ALA A 70 2.27 -13.96 2.68
C ALA A 70 3.70 -13.39 2.82
N THR A 71 4.65 -14.06 2.15
CA THR A 71 6.04 -13.63 2.10
C THR A 71 6.34 -13.00 0.76
N VAL A 72 6.99 -11.83 0.81
CA VAL A 72 7.53 -11.15 -0.37
C VAL A 72 8.76 -11.93 -0.81
N THR A 73 8.80 -12.36 -2.07
CA THR A 73 9.95 -13.09 -2.65
C THR A 73 10.89 -12.17 -3.42
N GLY A 74 10.43 -10.97 -3.75
CA GLY A 74 11.24 -9.90 -4.31
C GLY A 74 10.40 -8.71 -4.73
N MET A 75 11.02 -7.53 -4.82
CA MET A 75 10.44 -6.32 -5.40
C MET A 75 11.40 -5.74 -6.43
N GLU A 76 10.91 -5.29 -7.57
CA GLU A 76 11.70 -4.71 -8.65
C GLU A 76 11.01 -3.46 -9.19
N VAL A 77 11.79 -2.42 -9.47
CA VAL A 77 11.36 -1.21 -10.21
C VAL A 77 12.36 -1.01 -11.34
N HIS A 78 11.82 -0.90 -12.55
CA HIS A 78 12.58 -0.74 -13.78
C HIS A 78 12.75 0.75 -14.12
N ALA A 79 13.74 1.05 -14.96
CA ALA A 79 14.07 2.42 -15.33
C ALA A 79 12.95 3.12 -16.15
N ASP A 80 12.04 2.37 -16.75
CA ASP A 80 10.86 2.89 -17.46
C ASP A 80 9.68 3.22 -16.52
N GLY A 81 9.88 3.11 -15.20
CA GLY A 81 8.84 3.35 -14.20
C GLY A 81 7.86 2.19 -14.03
N SER A 82 8.05 1.07 -14.73
CA SER A 82 7.31 -0.16 -14.42
C SER A 82 7.90 -0.85 -13.18
N GLY A 83 7.09 -1.63 -12.49
CA GLY A 83 7.50 -2.36 -11.30
C GLY A 83 6.84 -3.73 -11.22
N LYS A 84 7.39 -4.57 -10.35
CA LYS A 84 6.81 -5.87 -10.04
C LYS A 84 7.18 -6.30 -8.62
N THR A 85 6.18 -6.77 -7.89
CA THR A 85 6.34 -7.43 -6.60
C THR A 85 6.04 -8.90 -6.78
N GLY A 86 7.00 -9.76 -6.45
CA GLY A 86 6.83 -11.19 -6.33
C GLY A 86 6.44 -11.55 -4.89
N TRP A 87 5.48 -12.46 -4.75
CA TRP A 87 5.14 -13.03 -3.45
C TRP A 87 4.85 -14.52 -3.54
N THR A 88 5.02 -15.19 -2.42
CA THR A 88 4.61 -16.57 -2.21
C THR A 88 3.84 -16.68 -0.92
N TRP A 89 2.86 -17.56 -0.89
CA TRP A 89 2.27 -17.99 0.37
C TRP A 89 3.28 -18.91 1.04
N ASP A 90 4.05 -18.39 1.99
CA ASP A 90 5.07 -19.17 2.69
C ASP A 90 4.40 -20.24 3.57
N PRO A 91 4.62 -21.54 3.31
CA PRO A 91 4.04 -22.61 4.13
C PRO A 91 4.56 -22.66 5.57
N VAL A 92 5.61 -21.90 5.93
CA VAL A 92 6.26 -21.95 7.26
C VAL A 92 5.84 -20.81 8.19
N TRP A 93 5.55 -19.61 7.66
CA TRP A 93 5.12 -18.46 8.48
C TRP A 93 3.67 -18.03 8.27
N THR A 94 3.06 -18.39 7.14
CA THR A 94 1.61 -18.42 7.10
C THR A 94 1.14 -19.69 7.72
N TRP A 95 0.42 -19.57 8.84
CA TRP A 95 -0.79 -20.32 9.10
C TRP A 95 -0.68 -21.81 8.77
N ASP A 96 -0.60 -22.67 9.80
CA ASP A 96 -1.09 -24.05 9.69
C ASP A 96 -2.27 -24.05 8.72
N ARG A 97 -2.10 -24.71 7.55
CA ARG A 97 -2.88 -24.51 6.30
C ARG A 97 -4.40 -24.71 6.46
N ARG A 98 -4.83 -24.98 7.70
CA ARG A 98 -6.12 -25.30 8.26
C ARG A 98 -6.82 -24.15 9.02
N ARG A 99 -6.18 -22.98 9.25
CA ARG A 99 -6.75 -21.90 10.10
C ARG A 99 -7.40 -20.70 9.37
N ALA A 100 -6.96 -20.31 8.17
CA ALA A 100 -7.60 -19.25 7.38
C ALA A 100 -8.52 -19.84 6.30
N THR A 101 -9.74 -19.33 6.19
CA THR A 101 -10.72 -19.74 5.17
C THR A 101 -10.26 -19.33 3.78
N ASP A 102 -10.74 -20.02 2.75
CA ASP A 102 -10.41 -19.66 1.36
C ASP A 102 -10.88 -18.25 1.00
N GLU A 103 -11.97 -17.81 1.62
CA GLU A 103 -12.49 -16.46 1.48
C GLU A 103 -11.55 -15.41 2.09
N GLN A 104 -10.95 -15.69 3.25
CA GLN A 104 -9.96 -14.80 3.86
C GLN A 104 -8.70 -14.67 2.98
N LYS A 105 -8.20 -15.78 2.45
CA LYS A 105 -7.04 -15.79 1.55
C LYS A 105 -7.33 -15.00 0.27
N ARG A 106 -8.51 -15.22 -0.31
CA ARG A 106 -8.97 -14.50 -1.50
C ARG A 106 -9.08 -13.01 -1.24
N ARG A 107 -9.69 -12.60 -0.12
CA ARG A 107 -9.80 -11.19 0.24
C ARG A 107 -8.42 -10.55 0.45
N ALA A 108 -7.49 -11.23 1.13
CA ALA A 108 -6.12 -10.77 1.29
C ALA A 108 -5.42 -10.59 -0.07
N GLU A 109 -5.61 -11.53 -1.00
CA GLU A 109 -5.09 -11.42 -2.36
C GLU A 109 -5.66 -10.21 -3.13
N LEU A 110 -6.96 -9.95 -3.00
CA LEU A 110 -7.60 -8.80 -3.62
C LEU A 110 -7.11 -7.46 -3.04
N VAL A 111 -6.83 -7.41 -1.73
CA VAL A 111 -6.24 -6.24 -1.07
C VAL A 111 -4.88 -5.90 -1.66
N ILE A 112 -4.04 -6.90 -1.98
CA ILE A 112 -2.72 -6.68 -2.60
C ILE A 112 -2.88 -5.84 -3.87
N TYR A 113 -3.72 -6.27 -4.81
CA TYR A 113 -3.91 -5.55 -6.09
C TYR A 113 -4.42 -4.10 -5.93
N VAL A 114 -5.11 -3.78 -4.83
CA VAL A 114 -5.57 -2.41 -4.58
C VAL A 114 -4.47 -1.58 -3.89
N ALA A 115 -3.62 -2.21 -3.08
CA ALA A 115 -2.65 -1.55 -2.21
C ALA A 115 -1.57 -0.78 -2.97
N GLY A 116 -1.15 -1.27 -4.15
CA GLY A 116 -0.19 -0.56 -5.00
C GLY A 116 -0.69 0.85 -5.37
N GLN A 117 -1.88 0.92 -6.00
CA GLN A 117 -2.47 2.21 -6.39
C GLN A 117 -2.74 3.13 -5.18
N GLU A 118 -3.22 2.59 -4.06
CA GLU A 118 -3.48 3.40 -2.86
C GLU A 118 -2.21 3.98 -2.24
N SER A 119 -1.12 3.21 -2.23
CA SER A 119 0.18 3.66 -1.71
C SER A 119 0.77 4.76 -2.57
N GLU A 120 0.64 4.62 -3.88
CA GLU A 120 1.04 5.62 -4.86
C GLU A 120 0.20 6.91 -4.72
N CYS A 121 -1.12 6.78 -4.55
CA CYS A 121 -1.98 7.93 -4.30
C CYS A 121 -1.59 8.68 -3.02
N GLN A 122 -1.35 7.95 -1.91
CA GLN A 122 -0.94 8.53 -0.64
C GLN A 122 0.37 9.31 -0.78
N TYR A 123 1.35 8.77 -1.50
CA TYR A 123 2.62 9.46 -1.77
C TYR A 123 2.40 10.78 -2.54
N LEU A 124 1.61 10.78 -3.60
CA LEU A 124 1.31 11.99 -4.38
C LEU A 124 0.58 13.05 -3.55
N MET A 125 -0.33 12.61 -2.66
CA MET A 125 -1.02 13.51 -1.75
C MET A 125 -0.05 14.15 -0.75
N ASP A 126 0.76 13.33 -0.08
CA ASP A 126 1.63 13.79 1.02
C ASP A 126 2.82 14.63 0.54
N ARG A 127 3.36 14.32 -0.65
CA ARG A 127 4.63 14.90 -1.13
C ARG A 127 4.47 15.90 -2.25
N HIS A 128 3.37 15.84 -3.00
CA HIS A 128 3.18 16.64 -4.21
C HIS A 128 1.89 17.47 -4.19
N GLY A 129 1.15 17.47 -3.07
CA GLY A 129 -0.04 18.30 -2.90
C GLY A 129 -1.17 17.95 -3.86
N TYR A 130 -1.25 16.69 -4.31
CA TYR A 130 -2.40 16.20 -5.07
C TYR A 130 -3.59 16.06 -4.13
N SER A 131 -4.78 16.41 -4.59
CA SER A 131 -6.01 15.88 -4.02
C SER A 131 -6.11 14.38 -4.32
N TYR A 132 -6.89 13.64 -3.53
CA TYR A 132 -7.07 12.21 -3.76
C TYR A 132 -7.61 11.90 -5.16
N LYS A 133 -8.53 12.73 -5.69
CA LYS A 133 -9.07 12.57 -7.06
C LYS A 133 -8.00 12.77 -8.13
N GLU A 134 -7.13 13.78 -7.99
CA GLU A 134 -6.02 14.00 -8.92
C GLU A 134 -5.01 12.86 -8.85
N ALA A 135 -4.63 12.43 -7.64
CA ALA A 135 -3.70 11.33 -7.42
C ALA A 135 -4.24 10.03 -8.04
N LEU A 136 -5.55 9.82 -7.93
CA LEU A 136 -6.24 8.72 -8.56
C LEU A 136 -6.12 8.70 -10.07
N GLN A 137 -6.40 9.86 -10.68
CA GLN A 137 -6.34 10.01 -12.13
C GLN A 137 -4.92 9.79 -12.63
N ALA A 138 -3.93 10.29 -11.90
CA ALA A 138 -2.51 10.17 -12.23
C ALA A 138 -2.02 8.72 -12.17
N THR A 139 -2.49 7.93 -11.20
CA THR A 139 -2.02 6.55 -10.97
C THR A 139 -2.82 5.50 -11.73
N HIS A 140 -3.90 5.90 -12.41
CA HIS A 140 -4.85 4.95 -13.03
C HIS A 140 -4.20 4.06 -14.10
N ALA A 141 -3.33 4.63 -14.93
CA ALA A 141 -2.65 3.90 -16.00
C ALA A 141 -1.63 2.88 -15.44
N GLY A 142 -0.83 3.28 -14.44
CA GLY A 142 0.15 2.42 -13.77
C GLY A 142 -0.50 1.22 -13.09
N ALA A 143 -1.67 1.42 -12.46
CA ALA A 143 -2.43 0.35 -11.80
C ALA A 143 -3.29 -0.52 -12.74
N SER A 144 -3.19 -0.34 -14.08
CA SER A 144 -4.07 -1.06 -15.01
C SER A 144 -3.86 -2.59 -14.97
N GLY A 145 -2.62 -3.04 -14.73
CA GLY A 145 -2.28 -4.46 -14.55
C GLY A 145 -2.99 -5.06 -13.34
N ASP A 146 -2.89 -4.39 -12.19
CA ASP A 146 -3.53 -4.80 -10.96
C ASP A 146 -5.05 -4.83 -11.07
N ARG A 147 -5.65 -3.82 -11.72
CA ARG A 147 -7.08 -3.79 -11.98
C ARG A 147 -7.56 -4.99 -12.79
N ARG A 148 -6.79 -5.40 -13.81
CA ARG A 148 -7.09 -6.61 -14.61
C ARG A 148 -6.95 -7.88 -13.76
N ASN A 149 -5.89 -7.99 -12.97
CA ASN A 149 -5.65 -9.14 -12.11
C ASN A 149 -6.71 -9.27 -11.02
N PHE A 150 -7.04 -8.17 -10.36
CA PHE A 150 -8.15 -8.07 -9.41
C PHE A 150 -9.44 -8.55 -10.04
N LYS A 151 -9.84 -8.00 -11.20
CA LYS A 151 -11.09 -8.38 -11.86
C LYS A 151 -11.18 -9.88 -12.10
N ARG A 152 -10.09 -10.49 -12.58
CA ARG A 152 -10.01 -11.93 -12.82
C ARG A 152 -10.11 -12.76 -11.53
N ARG A 153 -9.57 -12.27 -10.40
CA ARG A 153 -9.59 -12.99 -9.11
C ARG A 153 -10.87 -12.74 -8.29
N ALA A 154 -11.53 -11.62 -8.52
CA ALA A 154 -12.77 -11.22 -7.84
C ALA A 154 -14.04 -11.77 -8.52
N GLU A 155 -13.91 -12.47 -9.64
CA GLU A 155 -15.05 -13.03 -10.37
C GLU A 155 -15.87 -13.97 -9.47
N GLY A 156 -17.18 -13.69 -9.35
CA GLY A 156 -18.10 -14.47 -8.52
C GLY A 156 -18.07 -14.17 -7.00
N THR A 157 -17.35 -13.13 -6.56
CA THR A 157 -17.09 -12.88 -5.12
C THR A 157 -17.87 -11.70 -4.55
N GLY A 158 -18.44 -10.84 -5.40
CA GLY A 158 -19.08 -9.58 -5.01
C GLY A 158 -18.10 -8.43 -4.70
N TYR A 159 -16.79 -8.68 -4.60
CA TYR A 159 -15.81 -7.62 -4.43
C TYR A 159 -15.62 -6.81 -5.70
N THR A 160 -15.45 -5.50 -5.52
CA THR A 160 -15.10 -4.58 -6.60
C THR A 160 -13.83 -3.84 -6.21
N PHE A 161 -13.02 -3.49 -7.21
CA PHE A 161 -11.75 -2.79 -6.98
C PHE A 161 -12.02 -1.50 -6.21
N ASP A 162 -12.96 -0.68 -6.70
CA ASP A 162 -13.31 0.60 -6.09
C ASP A 162 -14.00 0.46 -4.71
N GLY A 163 -14.78 -0.61 -4.50
CA GLY A 163 -15.42 -0.89 -3.21
C GLY A 163 -14.44 -1.22 -2.09
N MET A 164 -13.27 -1.78 -2.40
CA MET A 164 -12.25 -2.13 -1.41
C MET A 164 -11.30 -0.98 -1.07
N ARG A 165 -11.28 0.10 -1.87
CA ARG A 165 -10.29 1.18 -1.75
C ARG A 165 -10.32 1.90 -0.42
N GLY A 166 -11.51 2.20 0.09
CA GLY A 166 -11.63 2.91 1.37
C GLY A 166 -11.00 2.14 2.53
N GLU A 167 -11.08 0.80 2.51
CA GLU A 167 -10.42 -0.05 3.50
C GLU A 167 -8.91 -0.10 3.27
N VAL A 168 -8.49 -0.34 2.03
CA VAL A 168 -7.08 -0.47 1.66
C VAL A 168 -6.32 0.84 1.89
N HIS A 169 -6.95 1.99 1.63
CA HIS A 169 -6.41 3.31 1.93
C HIS A 169 -6.10 3.48 3.43
N ARG A 170 -6.98 2.99 4.32
CA ARG A 170 -6.72 3.00 5.76
C ARG A 170 -5.55 2.09 6.16
N LEU A 171 -5.41 0.93 5.51
CA LEU A 171 -4.25 0.04 5.69
C LEU A 171 -2.96 0.75 5.28
N VAL A 172 -2.95 1.39 4.11
CA VAL A 172 -1.80 2.16 3.61
C VAL A 172 -1.42 3.27 4.59
N ARG A 173 -2.39 4.09 5.02
CA ARG A 173 -2.13 5.16 5.98
C ARG A 173 -1.58 4.65 7.31
N ARG A 174 -2.10 3.54 7.83
CA ARG A 174 -1.60 2.89 9.06
C ARG A 174 -0.15 2.44 8.93
N HIS A 175 0.28 2.07 7.72
CA HIS A 175 1.62 1.56 7.44
C HIS A 175 2.49 2.50 6.60
N ALA A 176 2.13 3.78 6.52
CA ALA A 176 2.81 4.76 5.65
C ALA A 176 4.32 4.83 5.91
N TYR A 177 4.74 4.80 7.18
CA TYR A 177 6.16 4.80 7.55
C TYR A 177 6.92 3.58 7.01
N THR A 178 6.35 2.38 7.13
CA THR A 178 6.97 1.14 6.63
C THR A 178 7.03 1.14 5.10
N ILE A 179 5.95 1.56 4.44
CA ILE A 179 5.90 1.68 2.99
C ILE A 179 6.97 2.65 2.51
N GLU A 180 7.09 3.84 3.11
CA GLU A 180 8.13 4.81 2.77
C GLU A 180 9.55 4.26 3.01
N THR A 181 9.74 3.53 4.10
CA THR A 181 11.05 2.92 4.44
C THR A 181 11.47 1.90 3.40
N ASN A 182 10.53 1.13 2.84
CA ASN A 182 10.80 0.17 1.77
C ASN A 182 10.90 0.81 0.39
N ALA A 183 10.13 1.87 0.13
CA ALA A 183 10.12 2.57 -1.16
C ALA A 183 11.42 3.36 -1.42
N LYS A 184 12.01 3.98 -0.39
CA LYS A 184 13.23 4.81 -0.54
C LYS A 184 14.45 4.03 -1.11
N PRO A 185 14.82 2.86 -0.57
CA PRO A 185 15.84 2.02 -1.17
C PRO A 185 15.47 1.58 -2.59
N LEU A 186 14.20 1.20 -2.79
CA LEU A 186 13.72 0.71 -4.08
C LEU A 186 13.79 1.78 -5.18
N ASP A 187 13.46 3.04 -4.88
CA ASP A 187 13.66 4.17 -5.79
C ASP A 187 15.16 4.37 -6.11
N ARG A 188 16.03 4.31 -5.09
CA ARG A 188 17.48 4.48 -5.29
C ARG A 188 18.11 3.36 -6.12
N HIS A 189 17.70 2.11 -5.90
CA HIS A 189 18.19 0.93 -6.64
C HIS A 189 17.50 0.79 -8.00
N GLY A 190 16.21 1.06 -8.10
CA GLY A 190 15.41 1.01 -9.32
C GLY A 190 15.86 2.03 -10.36
N ARG A 191 16.36 3.19 -9.95
CA ARG A 191 17.09 4.15 -10.83
C ARG A 191 18.29 3.53 -11.55
N ARG A 192 18.83 2.42 -11.05
CA ARG A 192 19.92 1.64 -11.66
C ARG A 192 19.42 0.32 -12.30
N GLY A 193 18.14 0.01 -12.16
CA GLY A 193 17.56 -1.32 -12.36
C GLY A 193 17.98 -2.30 -11.26
N GLY A 194 17.05 -3.10 -10.74
CA GLY A 194 17.40 -4.17 -9.80
C GLY A 194 16.24 -4.77 -9.02
N THR A 195 16.50 -5.94 -8.42
CA THR A 195 15.60 -6.66 -7.52
C THR A 195 16.06 -6.47 -6.08
N TRP A 196 15.12 -6.20 -5.18
CA TRP A 196 15.31 -6.14 -3.74
C TRP A 196 14.68 -7.37 -3.08
N VAL A 197 15.43 -8.00 -2.16
CA VAL A 197 15.02 -9.20 -1.40
C VAL A 197 14.88 -8.83 0.06
#